data_AF-A0A540VPC4-F1
#
_entry.id   AF-A0A540VPC4-F1
#
_cell.length_a   1.000
_cell.length_b   1.000
_cell.length_c   1.000
_cell.angle_alpha   90.00
_cell.angle_beta   90.00
_cell.angle_gamma   90.00
#
_symmetry.space_group_name_H-M   'P 1'
#
loop_
_entity.id
_entity.type
_entity.pdbx_description
1 polymer ?
#
loop_
_entity_poly.entity_id
_entity_poly.type
_entity_poly.pdbx_seq_one_letter_code
_entity_poly.pdbx_strand_id
1 'polypeptide(L)'
;MKNLRVFKKFLTDTVNLNPTRLESLEKTSTSLSSFVENSDWEPSNLEWYPQGSWAHETIIKPLPNKGFDADVLAIVDPVDGWTASDYINNLYSAFRDSDIYRDKAHRYSHCVTLDYAAEKRIDIAPCIRNRWGFERLEVCNRDTDEFEESQPKYFTEWLKEKNTLSGNNSFRKVTRLVKYLRDIKTTFTCSSVCLTTLLAHQIQANDKGSADFADTPSALRTMFERLDTWLQIRPVKPQVSSPFSNEDFSVCWTDDQYSNFRDKVSKYRVWIDDAFQETDRNKSISKWRRVFGDDFGKNEGEQQAKSVTAKAVDHLRENVRAVPATELGFVGDVVDLVKQYGSRAIPSTLSNLPYLSQPTWRSVGNQLFSVHLIATLHRSRGGATVCTVSSGDVVPKKLELKFTARLATGMPLNTQDYRVEWRVTNTGEEALAKGQLRGSFIGSNSGGDRWESLEYRGVHFVEAFVIRKRDGIQVSRSDPFYVVIE
;
A
#
# COMPACT_ATOMS: atom_id res chain seq x y z
N MET A 1 -3.31 3.19 -18.53
CA MET A 1 -4.72 3.04 -18.07
C MET A 1 -4.85 3.71 -16.71
N LYS A 2 -5.86 4.57 -16.50
CA LYS A 2 -5.96 5.36 -15.24
C LYS A 2 -6.50 4.57 -14.04
N ASN A 3 -7.28 3.51 -14.23
CA ASN A 3 -7.83 2.68 -13.14
C ASN A 3 -8.61 3.48 -12.05
N LEU A 4 -9.36 4.51 -12.44
CA LEU A 4 -10.02 5.45 -11.52
C LEU A 4 -10.87 4.77 -10.44
N ARG A 5 -11.68 3.78 -10.82
CA ARG A 5 -12.53 3.02 -9.88
C ARG A 5 -11.70 2.22 -8.86
N VAL A 6 -10.56 1.67 -9.29
CA VAL A 6 -9.67 0.90 -8.43
C VAL A 6 -8.99 1.81 -7.40
N PHE A 7 -8.49 2.98 -7.82
CA PHE A 7 -7.95 3.99 -6.91
C PHE A 7 -8.99 4.47 -5.90
N LYS A 8 -10.22 4.74 -6.33
CA LYS A 8 -11.30 5.17 -5.44
C LYS A 8 -11.58 4.11 -4.36
N LYS A 9 -11.76 2.85 -4.76
CA LYS A 9 -11.97 1.74 -3.82
C LYS A 9 -10.78 1.54 -2.89
N PHE A 10 -9.56 1.56 -3.42
CA PHE A 10 -8.35 1.39 -2.62
C PHE A 10 -8.20 2.49 -1.56
N LEU A 11 -8.48 3.75 -1.93
CA LEU A 11 -8.53 4.84 -0.97
C LEU A 11 -9.57 4.60 0.12
N THR A 12 -10.81 4.24 -0.25
CA THR A 12 -11.91 4.06 0.71
C THR A 12 -11.72 2.83 1.61
N ASP A 13 -11.35 1.68 1.04
CA ASP A 13 -11.43 0.39 1.71
C ASP A 13 -10.12 0.05 2.46
N THR A 14 -9.00 0.62 2.01
CA THR A 14 -7.66 0.25 2.49
C THR A 14 -6.91 1.42 3.13
N VAL A 15 -6.84 2.58 2.46
CA VAL A 15 -5.93 3.67 2.85
C VAL A 15 -6.57 4.63 3.87
N ASN A 16 -7.81 5.07 3.64
CA ASN A 16 -8.47 6.05 4.49
C ASN A 16 -8.83 5.42 5.85
N LEU A 17 -8.71 6.22 6.91
CA LEU A 17 -9.31 5.87 8.18
C LEU A 17 -10.84 5.76 8.00
N ASN A 18 -11.45 4.71 8.58
CA ASN A 18 -12.87 4.46 8.37
C ASN A 18 -13.73 5.54 9.08
N PRO A 19 -14.96 5.81 8.60
CA PRO A 19 -15.82 6.84 9.16
C PRO A 19 -16.13 6.66 10.65
N THR A 20 -16.39 5.44 11.10
CA THR A 20 -16.72 5.17 12.51
C THR A 20 -15.55 5.46 13.46
N ARG A 21 -14.30 5.26 13.03
CA ARG A 21 -13.11 5.67 13.79
C ARG A 21 -12.92 7.18 13.79
N LEU A 22 -13.25 7.87 12.71
CA LEU A 22 -13.23 9.34 12.68
C LEU A 22 -14.28 9.92 13.64
N GLU A 23 -15.51 9.42 13.62
CA GLU A 23 -16.57 9.81 14.57
C GLU A 23 -16.17 9.52 16.02
N SER A 24 -15.57 8.35 16.28
CA SER A 24 -15.03 7.99 17.59
C SER A 24 -13.93 8.95 18.03
N LEU A 25 -13.04 9.36 17.12
CA LEU A 25 -11.96 10.32 17.38
C LEU A 25 -12.55 11.69 17.73
N GLU A 26 -13.47 12.21 16.92
CA GLU A 26 -14.17 13.49 17.16
C GLU A 26 -14.86 13.51 18.53
N LYS A 27 -15.64 12.47 18.84
CA LYS A 27 -16.33 12.36 20.13
C LYS A 27 -15.36 12.33 21.31
N THR A 28 -14.25 11.62 21.18
CA THR A 28 -13.22 11.58 22.23
C THR A 28 -12.54 12.94 22.37
N SER A 29 -12.20 13.60 21.27
CA SER A 29 -11.64 14.96 21.31
C SER A 29 -12.57 15.90 22.07
N THR A 30 -13.88 15.93 21.72
CA THR A 30 -14.87 16.76 22.44
C THR A 30 -14.93 16.42 23.92
N SER A 31 -14.90 15.13 24.28
CA SER A 31 -14.96 14.69 25.69
C SER A 31 -13.73 15.11 26.49
N LEU A 32 -12.54 15.06 25.88
CA LEU A 32 -11.29 15.51 26.49
C LEU A 32 -11.27 17.04 26.63
N SER A 33 -11.72 17.76 25.61
CA SER A 33 -11.86 19.22 25.65
C SER A 33 -12.76 19.66 26.81
N SER A 34 -13.97 19.10 26.89
CA SER A 34 -14.90 19.40 27.98
C SER A 34 -14.36 18.98 29.34
N PHE A 35 -13.59 17.90 29.45
CA PHE A 35 -12.98 17.52 30.72
C PHE A 35 -11.99 18.57 31.20
N VAL A 36 -11.06 19.00 30.33
CA VAL A 36 -10.02 19.98 30.67
C VAL A 36 -10.65 21.34 31.00
N GLU A 37 -11.67 21.78 30.27
CA GLU A 37 -12.44 23.01 30.54
C GLU A 37 -13.12 23.01 31.92
N ASN A 38 -13.40 21.84 32.50
CA ASN A 38 -14.01 21.67 33.81
C ASN A 38 -13.02 21.14 34.87
N SER A 39 -11.73 21.20 34.58
CA SER A 39 -10.65 20.79 35.50
C SER A 39 -10.00 21.97 36.19
N ASP A 40 -9.10 21.71 37.14
CA ASP A 40 -8.30 22.73 37.82
C ASP A 40 -7.09 23.21 36.99
N TRP A 41 -7.07 22.97 35.68
CA TRP A 41 -6.01 23.49 34.81
C TRP A 41 -6.16 25.00 34.61
N GLU A 42 -5.25 25.77 35.23
CA GLU A 42 -5.30 27.23 35.40
C GLU A 42 -5.46 28.10 34.12
N PRO A 43 -4.88 27.76 32.95
CA PRO A 43 -4.87 28.66 31.81
C PRO A 43 -6.27 29.07 31.33
N SER A 44 -6.43 30.35 30.99
CA SER A 44 -7.72 30.92 30.59
C SER A 44 -7.88 31.08 29.07
N ASN A 45 -9.11 31.38 28.64
CA ASN A 45 -9.49 31.63 27.25
C ASN A 45 -9.10 30.51 26.27
N LEU A 46 -9.31 29.27 26.73
CA LEU A 46 -9.01 28.04 26.02
C LEU A 46 -9.74 27.95 24.67
N GLU A 47 -8.98 27.81 23.59
CA GLU A 47 -9.46 27.47 22.24
C GLU A 47 -8.91 26.10 21.84
N TRP A 48 -9.80 25.18 21.47
CA TRP A 48 -9.43 23.86 20.97
C TRP A 48 -9.28 23.88 19.46
N TYR A 49 -8.14 23.42 18.95
CA TYR A 49 -7.88 23.36 17.52
C TYR A 49 -7.30 22.00 17.13
N PRO A 50 -7.99 21.21 16.29
CA PRO A 50 -7.42 19.98 15.72
C PRO A 50 -6.11 20.28 15.00
N GLN A 51 -5.11 19.42 15.16
CA GLN A 51 -3.79 19.58 14.57
C GLN A 51 -3.33 18.30 13.86
N GLY A 52 -2.14 18.36 13.28
CA GLY A 52 -1.50 17.24 12.63
C GLY A 52 -2.32 16.63 11.49
N SER A 53 -2.09 15.35 11.25
CA SER A 53 -2.66 14.69 10.07
C SER A 53 -4.17 14.53 10.11
N TRP A 54 -4.78 14.60 11.29
CA TRP A 54 -6.24 14.64 11.41
C TRP A 54 -6.80 15.96 10.86
N ALA A 55 -6.29 17.11 11.31
CA ALA A 55 -6.72 18.43 10.85
C ALA A 55 -6.45 18.68 9.36
N HIS A 56 -5.35 18.12 8.85
CA HIS A 56 -5.01 18.21 7.42
C HIS A 56 -5.88 17.29 6.56
N GLU A 57 -6.68 16.42 7.19
CA GLU A 57 -7.38 15.30 6.60
C GLU A 57 -6.43 14.40 5.79
N THR A 58 -5.23 14.14 6.31
CA THR A 58 -4.22 13.23 5.72
C THR A 58 -3.94 12.01 6.60
N ILE A 59 -4.72 11.82 7.67
CA ILE A 59 -4.72 10.61 8.48
C ILE A 59 -5.07 9.38 7.61
N ILE A 60 -4.38 8.28 7.85
CA ILE A 60 -4.56 7.00 7.13
C ILE A 60 -4.90 5.89 8.12
N LYS A 61 -5.51 4.83 7.60
CA LYS A 61 -5.73 3.61 8.37
C LYS A 61 -4.38 3.04 8.80
N PRO A 62 -4.17 2.76 10.10
CA PRO A 62 -2.92 2.18 10.57
C PRO A 62 -2.80 0.73 10.09
N LEU A 63 -1.54 0.25 9.99
CA LEU A 63 -1.26 -1.16 9.77
C LEU A 63 -1.84 -2.03 10.91
N PRO A 64 -2.08 -3.34 10.68
CA PRO A 64 -2.56 -4.23 11.73
C PRO A 64 -1.75 -4.11 13.02
N ASN A 65 -2.45 -4.09 14.17
CA ASN A 65 -1.88 -3.94 15.52
C ASN A 65 -1.21 -2.59 15.81
N LYS A 66 -1.43 -1.57 14.97
CA LYS A 66 -1.06 -0.19 15.28
C LYS A 66 -2.33 0.65 15.50
N GLY A 67 -2.27 1.54 16.49
CA GLY A 67 -3.27 2.58 16.69
C GLY A 67 -3.11 3.72 15.68
N PHE A 68 -4.04 4.66 15.72
CA PHE A 68 -3.94 5.94 15.00
C PHE A 68 -3.85 7.10 15.99
N ASP A 69 -3.09 8.11 15.61
CA ASP A 69 -2.79 9.27 16.45
C ASP A 69 -3.57 10.49 15.95
N ALA A 70 -4.04 11.31 16.88
CA ALA A 70 -4.63 12.60 16.60
C ALA A 70 -4.05 13.66 17.55
N ASP A 71 -3.70 14.80 16.97
CA ASP A 71 -3.12 15.91 17.70
C ASP A 71 -4.18 16.99 17.90
N VAL A 72 -4.21 17.59 19.08
CA VAL A 72 -5.13 18.68 19.43
C VAL A 72 -4.34 19.76 20.17
N LEU A 73 -4.50 21.01 19.75
CA LEU A 73 -3.98 22.15 20.47
C LEU A 73 -4.98 22.61 21.52
N ALA A 74 -4.48 22.82 22.73
CA ALA A 74 -5.13 23.60 23.77
C ALA A 74 -4.51 25.00 23.74
N ILE A 75 -5.10 25.91 22.96
CA ILE A 75 -4.59 27.28 22.78
C ILE A 75 -5.05 28.13 23.96
N VAL A 76 -4.13 28.74 24.69
CA VAL A 76 -4.41 29.43 25.96
C VAL A 76 -3.64 30.74 26.09
N ASP A 77 -4.14 31.64 26.95
CA ASP A 77 -3.39 32.82 27.38
C ASP A 77 -2.29 32.45 28.39
N PRO A 78 -1.22 33.26 28.46
CA PRO A 78 -0.13 33.00 29.40
C PRO A 78 -0.59 33.17 30.85
N VAL A 79 -0.22 32.21 31.69
CA VAL A 79 -0.31 32.27 33.15
C VAL A 79 0.98 32.90 33.70
N ASP A 80 0.83 33.83 34.65
CA ASP A 80 1.97 34.52 35.26
C ASP A 80 2.84 33.54 36.07
N GLY A 81 4.15 33.67 35.94
CA GLY A 81 5.11 32.78 36.60
C GLY A 81 5.24 31.36 36.05
N TRP A 82 4.39 30.92 35.11
CA TRP A 82 4.49 29.58 34.51
C TRP A 82 5.61 29.50 33.45
N THR A 83 6.40 28.45 33.55
CA THR A 83 7.36 27.98 32.54
C THR A 83 6.68 27.08 31.51
N ALA A 84 7.38 26.72 30.42
CA ALA A 84 6.82 25.80 29.41
C ALA A 84 6.51 24.42 30.02
N SER A 85 7.33 23.97 30.96
CA SER A 85 7.12 22.72 31.68
C SER A 85 5.86 22.73 32.52
N ASP A 86 5.50 23.86 33.13
CA ASP A 86 4.33 23.98 33.99
C ASP A 86 3.04 23.69 33.23
N TYR A 87 2.90 24.19 31.99
CA TYR A 87 1.69 23.90 31.19
C TYR A 87 1.47 22.41 30.98
N ILE A 88 2.53 21.67 30.65
CA ILE A 88 2.47 20.23 30.39
C ILE A 88 2.23 19.45 31.69
N ASN A 89 2.95 19.79 32.76
CA ASN A 89 2.88 19.07 34.03
C ASN A 89 1.54 19.28 34.74
N ASN A 90 1.01 20.50 34.73
CA ASN A 90 -0.30 20.78 35.32
C ASN A 90 -1.44 20.18 34.49
N LEU A 91 -1.38 20.22 33.15
CA LEU A 91 -2.35 19.54 32.29
C LEU A 91 -2.32 18.01 32.55
N TYR A 92 -1.13 17.43 32.66
CA TYR A 92 -0.98 16.01 32.97
C TYR A 92 -1.59 15.66 34.33
N SER A 93 -1.37 16.50 35.34
CA SER A 93 -1.89 16.29 36.70
C SER A 93 -3.41 16.31 36.70
N ALA A 94 -4.04 17.25 35.99
CA ALA A 94 -5.50 17.29 35.82
C ALA A 94 -6.06 15.95 35.29
N PHE A 95 -5.43 15.36 34.28
CA PHE A 95 -5.82 14.03 33.78
C PHE A 95 -5.48 12.89 34.75
N ARG A 96 -4.33 12.95 35.44
CA ARG A 96 -3.86 11.89 36.33
C ARG A 96 -4.69 11.79 37.61
N ASP A 97 -5.24 12.91 38.07
CA ASP A 97 -6.06 12.96 39.27
C ASP A 97 -7.49 12.48 39.01
N SER A 98 -7.95 12.50 37.76
CA SER A 98 -9.27 12.00 37.34
C SER A 98 -9.38 10.47 37.35
N ASP A 99 -10.42 9.91 37.96
CA ASP A 99 -10.71 8.47 37.95
C ASP A 99 -10.97 7.91 36.53
N ILE A 100 -11.36 8.76 35.57
CA ILE A 100 -11.69 8.35 34.20
C ILE A 100 -10.42 8.20 33.34
N TYR A 101 -9.47 9.14 33.51
CA TYR A 101 -8.33 9.29 32.61
C TYR A 101 -6.99 8.91 33.24
N ARG A 102 -6.93 8.73 34.56
CA ARG A 102 -5.70 8.43 35.31
C ARG A 102 -4.83 7.41 34.60
N ASP A 103 -5.39 6.24 34.28
CA ASP A 103 -4.63 5.13 33.71
C ASP A 103 -4.39 5.22 32.19
N LYS A 104 -4.86 6.29 31.55
CA LYS A 104 -4.67 6.57 30.12
C LYS A 104 -3.65 7.66 29.86
N ALA A 105 -3.41 8.51 30.86
CA ALA A 105 -2.63 9.72 30.72
C ALA A 105 -1.13 9.45 30.79
N HIS A 106 -0.42 9.96 29.80
CA HIS A 106 1.04 10.01 29.70
C HIS A 106 1.46 11.43 29.32
N ARG A 107 2.68 11.84 29.68
CA ARG A 107 3.24 13.13 29.26
C ARG A 107 4.50 12.91 28.45
N TYR A 108 4.65 13.67 27.37
CA TYR A 108 5.80 13.74 26.47
C TYR A 108 6.29 15.17 26.38
N SER A 109 7.40 15.42 25.69
CA SER A 109 8.04 16.74 25.67
C SER A 109 7.07 17.88 25.32
N HIS A 110 6.17 17.66 24.36
CA HIS A 110 5.28 18.70 23.83
C HIS A 110 3.79 18.49 24.12
N CYS A 111 3.39 17.38 24.74
CA CYS A 111 1.98 17.05 24.90
C CYS A 111 1.68 16.14 26.10
N VAL A 112 0.40 16.09 26.44
CA VAL A 112 -0.21 15.04 27.26
C VAL A 112 -0.95 14.09 26.33
N THR A 113 -0.56 12.82 26.33
CA THR A 113 -1.15 11.75 25.51
C THR A 113 -2.17 10.97 26.32
N LEU A 114 -3.33 10.70 25.73
CA LEU A 114 -4.33 9.76 26.24
C LEU A 114 -4.34 8.50 25.37
N ASP A 115 -3.94 7.35 25.93
CA ASP A 115 -3.91 6.05 25.24
C ASP A 115 -5.20 5.24 25.48
N TYR A 116 -5.88 4.88 24.40
CA TYR A 116 -7.07 4.02 24.42
C TYR A 116 -6.71 2.62 23.91
N ALA A 117 -5.96 1.87 24.73
CA ALA A 117 -5.70 0.43 24.59
C ALA A 117 -5.31 -0.01 23.16
N ALA A 118 -4.35 0.69 22.56
CA ALA A 118 -3.85 0.45 21.20
C ALA A 118 -4.87 0.64 20.05
N GLU A 119 -6.05 1.21 20.33
CA GLU A 119 -6.99 1.64 19.29
C GLU A 119 -6.59 3.00 18.72
N LYS A 120 -6.39 3.99 19.61
CA LYS A 120 -6.06 5.37 19.25
C LYS A 120 -5.32 6.09 20.38
N ARG A 121 -4.56 7.11 20.01
CA ARG A 121 -3.91 8.04 20.93
C ARG A 121 -4.33 9.46 20.59
N ILE A 122 -4.63 10.25 21.61
CA ILE A 122 -4.91 11.68 21.45
C ILE A 122 -3.83 12.47 22.19
N ASP A 123 -3.09 13.29 21.46
CA ASP A 123 -2.03 14.13 21.98
C ASP A 123 -2.57 15.56 22.13
N ILE A 124 -2.65 16.03 23.38
CA ILE A 124 -3.06 17.39 23.72
C ILE A 124 -1.82 18.23 23.99
N ALA A 125 -1.54 19.18 23.10
CA ALA A 125 -0.41 20.08 23.20
C ALA A 125 -0.87 21.48 23.65
N PRO A 126 -0.45 21.95 24.84
CA PRO A 126 -0.58 23.35 25.23
C PRO A 126 0.12 24.27 24.22
N CYS A 127 -0.61 25.28 23.76
CA CYS A 127 -0.15 26.25 22.78
C CYS A 127 -0.42 27.65 23.32
N ILE A 128 0.63 28.41 23.61
CA ILE A 128 0.50 29.73 24.22
C ILE A 128 0.34 30.75 23.11
N ARG A 129 -0.69 31.58 23.22
CA ARG A 129 -0.88 32.70 22.31
C ARG A 129 -0.39 34.00 22.95
N ASN A 130 0.16 34.86 22.12
CA ASN A 130 0.39 36.27 22.44
C ASN A 130 1.24 36.54 23.69
N ARG A 131 2.13 35.60 24.04
CA ARG A 131 3.03 35.76 25.19
C ARG A 131 3.90 37.00 25.00
N TRP A 132 3.94 37.83 26.04
CA TRP A 132 4.60 39.14 26.02
C TRP A 132 4.04 40.15 25.01
N GLY A 133 2.80 39.97 24.55
CA GLY A 133 2.12 40.90 23.65
C GLY A 133 2.51 40.80 22.17
N PHE A 134 3.31 39.81 21.78
CA PHE A 134 3.64 39.54 20.38
C PHE A 134 2.63 38.59 19.75
N GLU A 135 2.00 38.97 18.63
CA GLU A 135 1.03 38.11 17.93
C GLU A 135 1.70 36.85 17.36
N ARG A 136 1.68 35.75 18.12
CA ARG A 136 2.24 34.45 17.73
C ARG A 136 1.71 33.31 18.56
N LEU A 137 1.91 32.09 18.05
CA LEU A 137 1.61 30.83 18.72
C LEU A 137 2.91 30.06 19.01
N GLU A 138 3.09 29.71 20.28
CA GLU A 138 4.24 28.96 20.79
C GLU A 138 3.78 27.63 21.42
N VAL A 139 4.41 26.52 21.07
CA VAL A 139 4.18 25.24 21.78
C VAL A 139 5.13 25.12 22.96
N CYS A 140 4.73 24.38 23.98
CA CYS A 140 5.56 24.19 25.19
C CYS A 140 6.44 22.95 25.03
N ASN A 141 7.76 23.07 25.22
CA ASN A 141 8.67 21.95 25.36
C ASN A 141 9.08 21.78 26.83
N ARG A 142 8.54 20.78 27.50
CA ARG A 142 8.84 20.46 28.91
C ARG A 142 10.28 19.98 29.10
N ASP A 143 10.87 19.30 28.13
CA ASP A 143 12.18 18.68 28.35
C ASP A 143 13.31 19.72 28.31
N THR A 144 13.16 20.78 27.50
CA THR A 144 14.09 21.92 27.46
C THR A 144 13.61 23.12 28.27
N ASP A 145 12.36 23.10 28.73
CA ASP A 145 11.66 24.21 29.39
C ASP A 145 11.54 25.48 28.52
N GLU A 146 11.38 25.30 27.22
CA GLU A 146 11.32 26.38 26.23
C GLU A 146 9.93 26.52 25.60
N PHE A 147 9.56 27.77 25.29
CA PHE A 147 8.43 28.09 24.43
C PHE A 147 8.92 28.18 22.99
N GLU A 148 8.43 27.29 22.13
CA GLU A 148 8.90 27.15 20.75
C GLU A 148 7.88 27.77 19.77
N GLU A 149 8.29 28.79 19.02
CA GLU A 149 7.45 29.38 17.99
C GLU A 149 7.20 28.38 16.84
N SER A 150 5.95 27.95 16.68
CA SER A 150 5.58 26.90 15.72
C SER A 150 4.43 27.27 14.77
N GLN A 151 3.64 28.30 15.10
CA GLN A 151 2.55 28.81 14.25
C GLN A 151 1.63 27.70 13.64
N PRO A 152 1.19 26.70 14.43
CA PRO A 152 0.63 25.45 13.90
C PRO A 152 -0.72 25.64 13.18
N LYS A 153 -1.47 26.69 13.54
CA LYS A 153 -2.72 27.08 12.86
C LYS A 153 -2.44 27.55 11.43
N TYR A 154 -1.45 28.42 11.23
CA TYR A 154 -1.07 28.90 9.90
C TYR A 154 -0.53 27.78 9.02
N PHE A 155 0.28 26.87 9.59
CA PHE A 155 0.74 25.68 8.87
C PHE A 155 -0.43 24.81 8.39
N THR A 156 -1.44 24.62 9.24
CA THR A 156 -2.65 23.87 8.90
C THR A 156 -3.47 24.56 7.80
N GLU A 157 -3.67 25.87 7.89
CA GLU A 157 -4.39 26.63 6.86
C GLU A 157 -3.65 26.64 5.52
N TRP A 158 -2.33 26.70 5.52
CA TRP A 158 -1.52 26.56 4.30
C TRP A 158 -1.71 25.20 3.63
N LEU A 159 -1.76 24.10 4.38
CA LEU A 159 -2.03 22.79 3.79
C LEU A 159 -3.46 22.68 3.23
N LYS A 160 -4.45 23.34 3.85
CA LYS A 160 -5.81 23.45 3.31
C LYS A 160 -5.85 24.28 2.02
N GLU A 161 -5.08 25.37 1.97
CA GLU A 161 -4.90 26.18 0.77
C GLU A 161 -4.27 25.35 -0.36
N LYS A 162 -3.18 24.63 -0.08
CA LYS A 162 -2.54 23.70 -1.03
C LYS A 162 -3.52 22.64 -1.53
N ASN A 163 -4.38 22.10 -0.68
CA ASN A 163 -5.44 21.21 -1.13
C ASN A 163 -6.43 21.90 -2.07
N THR A 164 -6.82 23.13 -1.77
CA THR A 164 -7.71 23.94 -2.63
C THR A 164 -7.09 24.19 -3.99
N LEU A 165 -5.80 24.55 -4.04
CA LEU A 165 -5.03 24.78 -5.27
C LEU A 165 -4.84 23.51 -6.10
N SER A 166 -4.82 22.33 -5.47
CA SER A 166 -4.75 21.06 -6.20
C SER A 166 -6.07 20.65 -6.87
N GLY A 167 -7.22 21.17 -6.39
CA GLY A 167 -8.55 20.74 -6.83
C GLY A 167 -8.88 19.27 -6.48
N ASN A 168 -10.15 18.87 -6.57
CA ASN A 168 -10.60 17.47 -6.41
C ASN A 168 -10.14 16.75 -5.12
N ASN A 169 -9.72 17.49 -4.09
CA ASN A 169 -8.99 16.98 -2.92
C ASN A 169 -7.76 16.14 -3.29
N SER A 170 -7.10 16.46 -4.40
CA SER A 170 -5.99 15.70 -4.96
C SER A 170 -4.79 15.67 -4.02
N PHE A 171 -4.42 16.81 -3.43
CA PHE A 171 -3.32 16.87 -2.45
C PHE A 171 -3.55 15.92 -1.28
N ARG A 172 -4.73 15.95 -0.65
CA ARG A 172 -5.06 15.04 0.46
C ARG A 172 -5.03 13.57 0.05
N LYS A 173 -5.67 13.23 -1.08
CA LYS A 173 -5.71 11.85 -1.59
C LYS A 173 -4.31 11.32 -1.91
N VAL A 174 -3.48 12.11 -2.58
CA VAL A 174 -2.09 11.74 -2.91
C VAL A 174 -1.27 11.62 -1.64
N THR A 175 -1.35 12.58 -0.71
CA THR A 175 -0.62 12.52 0.57
C THR A 175 -0.95 11.24 1.35
N ARG A 176 -2.22 10.85 1.42
CA ARG A 176 -2.62 9.57 2.03
C ARG A 176 -2.02 8.36 1.31
N LEU A 177 -2.01 8.35 -0.02
CA LEU A 177 -1.36 7.29 -0.80
C LEU A 177 0.15 7.21 -0.55
N VAL A 178 0.85 8.35 -0.45
CA VAL A 178 2.29 8.37 -0.22
C VAL A 178 2.64 7.96 1.21
N LYS A 179 1.85 8.39 2.21
CA LYS A 179 1.98 7.91 3.60
C LYS A 179 1.75 6.40 3.68
N TYR A 180 0.72 5.89 3.02
CA TYR A 180 0.48 4.45 2.94
C TYR A 180 1.65 3.71 2.29
N LEU A 181 2.16 4.21 1.15
CA LEU A 181 3.35 3.68 0.47
C LEU A 181 4.55 3.59 1.43
N ARG A 182 4.86 4.67 2.16
CA ARG A 182 5.93 4.71 3.16
C ARG A 182 5.74 3.60 4.19
N ASP A 183 4.55 3.47 4.73
CA ASP A 183 4.24 2.55 5.83
C ASP A 183 4.29 1.08 5.40
N ILE A 184 3.85 0.73 4.18
CA ILE A 184 3.95 -0.65 3.69
C ILE A 184 5.33 -1.02 3.17
N LYS A 185 6.09 -0.07 2.61
CA LYS A 185 7.38 -0.36 1.98
C LYS A 185 8.51 -0.39 2.99
N THR A 186 8.47 0.50 3.98
CA THR A 186 9.49 0.65 5.03
C THR A 186 10.94 0.80 4.49
N THR A 187 11.11 1.12 3.21
CA THR A 187 12.44 1.21 2.57
C THR A 187 13.07 2.59 2.67
N PHE A 188 12.39 3.56 3.26
CA PHE A 188 12.91 4.89 3.56
C PHE A 188 12.30 5.43 4.85
N THR A 189 13.01 6.34 5.52
CA THR A 189 12.52 7.06 6.70
C THR A 189 12.08 8.45 6.25
N CYS A 190 10.94 8.94 6.73
CA CYS A 190 10.51 10.34 6.56
C CYS A 190 9.33 10.60 7.51
N SER A 191 9.45 11.63 8.37
CA SER A 191 8.37 12.02 9.28
C SER A 191 7.13 12.44 8.48
N SER A 192 5.93 12.28 9.07
CA SER A 192 4.69 12.64 8.39
C SER A 192 4.61 14.13 8.04
N VAL A 193 5.11 14.99 8.93
CA VAL A 193 5.17 16.44 8.70
C VAL A 193 6.15 16.79 7.58
N CYS A 194 7.37 16.25 7.59
CA CYS A 194 8.36 16.47 6.52
C CYS A 194 7.83 16.00 5.16
N LEU A 195 7.26 14.78 5.09
CA LEU A 195 6.70 14.23 3.87
C LEU A 195 5.56 15.09 3.33
N THR A 196 4.65 15.53 4.20
CA THR A 196 3.49 16.35 3.82
C THR A 196 3.93 17.73 3.34
N THR A 197 4.90 18.36 4.00
CA THR A 197 5.49 19.65 3.59
C THR A 197 6.15 19.54 2.22
N LEU A 198 6.96 18.50 1.99
CA LEU A 198 7.59 18.25 0.69
C LEU A 198 6.56 18.09 -0.43
N LEU A 199 5.48 17.34 -0.19
CA LEU A 199 4.39 17.15 -1.14
C LEU A 199 3.62 18.46 -1.39
N ALA A 200 3.39 19.26 -0.34
CA ALA A 200 2.69 20.53 -0.42
C ALA A 200 3.46 21.57 -1.27
N HIS A 201 4.79 21.57 -1.19
CA HIS A 201 5.63 22.38 -2.07
C HIS A 201 5.53 22.01 -3.55
N GLN A 202 5.03 20.81 -3.89
CA GLN A 202 4.84 20.40 -5.28
C GLN A 202 3.54 20.91 -5.90
N ILE A 203 2.66 21.54 -5.11
CA ILE A 203 1.42 22.12 -5.59
C ILE A 203 1.62 23.58 -6.02
N GLN A 204 1.16 23.89 -7.22
CA GLN A 204 1.23 25.18 -7.89
C GLN A 204 -0.17 25.82 -8.01
N ALA A 205 -0.22 27.14 -8.18
CA ALA A 205 -1.48 27.89 -8.18
C ALA A 205 -2.42 27.54 -9.36
N ASN A 206 -1.86 27.06 -10.48
CA ASN A 206 -2.58 26.69 -11.70
C ASN A 206 -2.91 25.19 -11.79
N ASP A 207 -2.68 24.40 -10.74
CA ASP A 207 -2.96 22.96 -10.76
C ASP A 207 -4.46 22.67 -10.82
N LYS A 208 -5.29 23.47 -10.13
CA LYS A 208 -6.74 23.29 -10.09
C LYS A 208 -7.35 23.38 -11.50
N GLY A 209 -8.00 22.30 -11.92
CA GLY A 209 -8.65 22.21 -13.23
C GLY A 209 -7.71 21.82 -14.37
N SER A 210 -6.42 21.64 -14.12
CA SER A 210 -5.46 21.11 -15.11
C SER A 210 -5.70 19.62 -15.40
N ALA A 211 -5.20 19.15 -16.55
CA ALA A 211 -5.22 17.72 -16.90
C ALA A 211 -4.39 16.87 -15.92
N ASP A 212 -3.35 17.46 -15.33
CA ASP A 212 -2.44 16.82 -14.38
C ASP A 212 -3.11 16.56 -13.02
N PHE A 213 -4.14 17.32 -12.67
CA PHE A 213 -4.91 17.17 -11.43
C PHE A 213 -6.40 16.82 -11.66
N ALA A 214 -6.73 16.39 -12.88
CA ALA A 214 -8.08 15.97 -13.25
C ALA A 214 -8.57 14.76 -12.45
N ASP A 215 -7.65 13.91 -12.00
CA ASP A 215 -7.94 12.72 -11.21
C ASP A 215 -6.75 12.29 -10.34
N THR A 216 -7.00 11.39 -9.39
CA THR A 216 -6.01 10.92 -8.41
C THR A 216 -4.75 10.29 -9.03
N PRO A 217 -4.82 9.36 -10.01
CA PRO A 217 -3.62 8.80 -10.61
C PRO A 217 -2.82 9.81 -11.42
N SER A 218 -3.46 10.76 -12.12
CA SER A 218 -2.75 11.88 -12.76
C SER A 218 -2.03 12.73 -11.72
N ALA A 219 -2.73 13.15 -10.66
CA ALA A 219 -2.15 14.00 -9.60
C ALA A 219 -0.98 13.30 -8.88
N LEU A 220 -1.12 12.02 -8.58
CA LEU A 220 -0.06 11.20 -7.99
C LEU A 220 1.19 11.19 -8.88
N ARG A 221 1.01 10.93 -10.19
CA ARG A 221 2.11 10.92 -11.16
C ARG A 221 2.80 12.28 -11.15
N THR A 222 2.06 13.36 -11.36
CA THR A 222 2.61 14.72 -11.43
C THR A 222 3.32 15.13 -10.15
N MET A 223 2.74 14.88 -8.97
CA MET A 223 3.38 15.20 -7.69
C MET A 223 4.68 14.42 -7.47
N PHE A 224 4.74 13.14 -7.85
CA PHE A 224 6.00 12.37 -7.81
C PHE A 224 7.03 12.87 -8.83
N GLU A 225 6.61 13.37 -10.00
CA GLU A 225 7.52 13.98 -10.98
C GLU A 225 8.25 15.18 -10.39
N ARG A 226 7.45 16.08 -9.83
CA ARG A 226 7.92 17.36 -9.29
C ARG A 226 8.78 17.12 -8.05
N LEU A 227 8.35 16.20 -7.18
CA LEU A 227 9.13 15.80 -6.00
C LEU A 227 10.47 15.16 -6.40
N ASP A 228 10.46 14.19 -7.32
CA ASP A 228 11.70 13.55 -7.78
C ASP A 228 12.65 14.59 -8.39
N THR A 229 12.15 15.44 -9.30
CA THR A 229 12.93 16.53 -9.90
C THR A 229 13.55 17.44 -8.83
N TRP A 230 12.76 17.84 -7.83
CA TRP A 230 13.22 18.71 -6.74
C TRP A 230 14.31 18.04 -5.88
N LEU A 231 14.20 16.73 -5.66
CA LEU A 231 15.19 15.95 -4.89
C LEU A 231 16.47 15.69 -5.69
N GLN A 232 16.37 15.34 -6.98
CA GLN A 232 17.55 15.02 -7.81
C GLN A 232 18.48 16.21 -8.01
N ILE A 233 17.95 17.44 -8.05
CA ILE A 233 18.79 18.65 -8.11
C ILE A 233 19.43 19.03 -6.77
N ARG A 234 19.12 18.29 -5.68
CA ARG A 234 19.64 18.51 -4.32
C ARG A 234 20.35 17.24 -3.82
N PRO A 235 21.61 17.01 -4.21
CA PRO A 235 22.36 15.84 -3.74
C PRO A 235 22.65 15.88 -2.24
N VAL A 236 22.76 17.08 -1.65
CA VAL A 236 22.96 17.32 -0.22
C VAL A 236 21.63 17.53 0.49
N LYS A 237 21.52 17.07 1.75
CA LYS A 237 20.31 17.20 2.57
C LYS A 237 19.89 18.69 2.66
N PRO A 238 18.68 19.04 2.19
CA PRO A 238 18.14 20.38 2.33
C PRO A 238 17.46 20.55 3.69
N GLN A 239 17.39 21.79 4.15
CA GLN A 239 16.45 22.17 5.21
C GLN A 239 15.02 22.11 4.66
N VAL A 240 14.08 21.54 5.42
CA VAL A 240 12.66 21.47 5.08
C VAL A 240 11.87 22.17 6.17
N SER A 241 11.80 23.49 6.09
CA SER A 241 11.22 24.31 7.15
C SER A 241 9.70 24.47 7.03
N SER A 242 9.08 24.80 8.16
CA SER A 242 7.75 25.42 8.17
C SER A 242 7.77 26.72 7.35
N PRO A 243 6.72 27.01 6.55
CA PRO A 243 6.60 28.31 5.89
C PRO A 243 6.30 29.47 6.87
N PHE A 244 5.99 29.18 8.14
CA PHE A 244 5.53 30.16 9.13
C PHE A 244 6.38 30.20 10.41
N SER A 245 7.39 29.34 10.53
CA SER A 245 8.28 29.30 11.69
C SER A 245 9.68 28.83 11.27
N ASN A 246 10.65 28.91 12.18
CA ASN A 246 12.01 28.45 11.94
C ASN A 246 12.20 26.94 12.13
N GLU A 247 11.12 26.21 12.43
CA GLU A 247 11.15 24.77 12.63
C GLU A 247 11.61 24.04 11.35
N ASP A 248 12.63 23.19 11.48
CA ASP A 248 13.11 22.33 10.40
C ASP A 248 12.60 20.89 10.57
N PHE A 249 11.76 20.44 9.65
CA PHE A 249 11.22 19.08 9.65
C PHE A 249 12.21 18.04 9.12
N SER A 250 13.34 18.46 8.54
CA SER A 250 14.38 17.59 7.99
C SER A 250 15.34 17.03 9.05
N VAL A 251 15.25 17.51 10.30
CA VAL A 251 16.15 17.13 11.40
C VAL A 251 16.17 15.62 11.67
N CYS A 252 15.09 14.91 11.33
CA CYS A 252 15.01 13.45 11.47
C CYS A 252 15.90 12.68 10.48
N TRP A 253 16.53 13.35 9.51
CA TRP A 253 17.40 12.74 8.52
C TRP A 253 18.87 12.98 8.80
N THR A 254 19.62 11.88 8.80
CA THR A 254 21.04 11.84 8.40
C THR A 254 21.18 12.00 6.88
N ASP A 255 22.37 12.33 6.41
CA ASP A 255 22.65 12.46 4.96
C ASP A 255 22.38 11.14 4.20
N ASP A 256 22.71 9.99 4.80
CA ASP A 256 22.43 8.67 4.22
C ASP A 256 20.93 8.39 4.12
N GLN A 257 20.16 8.75 5.15
CA GLN A 257 18.70 8.61 5.11
C GLN A 257 18.07 9.50 4.05
N TYR A 258 18.57 10.73 3.89
CA TYR A 258 18.14 11.63 2.82
C TYR A 258 18.50 11.08 1.43
N SER A 259 19.74 10.61 1.24
CA SER A 259 20.17 10.01 -0.03
C SER A 259 19.31 8.80 -0.39
N ASN A 260 19.04 7.92 0.59
CA ASN A 260 18.15 6.78 0.38
C ASN A 260 16.71 7.22 0.08
N PHE A 261 16.17 8.26 0.75
CA PHE A 261 14.86 8.82 0.42
C PHE A 261 14.78 9.27 -1.04
N ARG A 262 15.78 10.04 -1.50
CA ARG A 262 15.91 10.49 -2.89
C ARG A 262 15.92 9.31 -3.88
N ASP A 263 16.73 8.29 -3.62
CA ASP A 263 16.82 7.11 -4.48
C ASP A 263 15.50 6.32 -4.52
N LYS A 264 14.78 6.21 -3.39
CA LYS A 264 13.47 5.54 -3.36
C LYS A 264 12.40 6.35 -4.08
N VAL A 265 12.35 7.66 -3.92
CA VAL A 265 11.38 8.51 -4.65
C VAL A 265 11.59 8.36 -6.16
N SER A 266 12.84 8.43 -6.64
CA SER A 266 13.15 8.23 -8.07
C SER A 266 12.71 6.84 -8.57
N LYS A 267 13.03 5.80 -7.79
CA LYS A 267 12.59 4.43 -8.10
C LYS A 267 11.07 4.31 -8.18
N TYR A 268 10.34 4.92 -7.25
CA TYR A 268 8.88 4.87 -7.24
C TYR A 268 8.26 5.71 -8.35
N ARG A 269 8.87 6.83 -8.72
CA ARG A 269 8.46 7.61 -9.88
C ARG A 269 8.46 6.76 -11.15
N VAL A 270 9.53 6.00 -11.39
CA VAL A 270 9.61 5.06 -12.53
C VAL A 270 8.49 4.01 -12.49
N TRP A 271 8.18 3.46 -11.30
CA TRP A 271 7.11 2.46 -11.17
C TRP A 271 5.72 3.04 -11.40
N ILE A 272 5.50 4.27 -10.93
CA ILE A 272 4.26 5.02 -11.13
C ILE A 272 4.04 5.29 -12.63
N ASP A 273 5.08 5.73 -13.34
CA ASP A 273 5.01 5.97 -14.78
C ASP A 273 4.69 4.69 -15.55
N ASP A 274 5.42 3.60 -15.27
CA ASP A 274 5.22 2.30 -15.91
C ASP A 274 3.79 1.78 -15.70
N ALA A 275 3.24 1.95 -14.51
CA ALA A 275 1.87 1.55 -14.18
C ALA A 275 0.81 2.45 -14.86
N PHE A 276 1.07 3.76 -14.91
CA PHE A 276 0.16 4.75 -15.50
C PHE A 276 0.07 4.62 -17.03
N GLN A 277 1.21 4.42 -17.68
CA GLN A 277 1.33 4.33 -19.14
C GLN A 277 0.88 2.98 -19.71
N GLU A 278 0.85 1.92 -18.89
CA GLU A 278 0.41 0.58 -19.32
C GLU A 278 -1.02 0.58 -19.89
N THR A 279 -1.17 0.06 -21.11
CA THR A 279 -2.44 0.08 -21.87
C THR A 279 -3.33 -1.10 -21.52
N ASP A 280 -2.76 -2.24 -21.10
CA ASP A 280 -3.53 -3.37 -20.60
C ASP A 280 -3.98 -3.11 -19.15
N ARG A 281 -5.29 -3.21 -18.90
CA ARG A 281 -5.87 -2.92 -17.59
C ARG A 281 -5.31 -3.82 -16.48
N ASN A 282 -5.21 -5.12 -16.70
CA ASN A 282 -4.80 -6.08 -15.67
C ASN A 282 -3.30 -5.98 -15.40
N LYS A 283 -2.47 -5.78 -16.44
CA LYS A 283 -1.05 -5.46 -16.27
C LYS A 283 -0.86 -4.14 -15.54
N SER A 284 -1.66 -3.12 -15.85
CA SER A 284 -1.59 -1.83 -15.16
C SER A 284 -1.92 -1.99 -13.67
N ILE A 285 -2.97 -2.74 -13.31
CA ILE A 285 -3.28 -3.05 -11.89
C ILE A 285 -2.13 -3.79 -11.22
N SER A 286 -1.54 -4.78 -11.90
CA SER A 286 -0.39 -5.52 -11.37
C SER A 286 0.84 -4.62 -11.13
N LYS A 287 1.12 -3.68 -12.04
CA LYS A 287 2.16 -2.66 -11.86
C LYS A 287 1.84 -1.70 -10.72
N TRP A 288 0.58 -1.31 -10.54
CA TRP A 288 0.17 -0.53 -9.37
C TRP A 288 0.31 -1.30 -8.06
N ARG A 289 0.09 -2.62 -8.03
CA ARG A 289 0.39 -3.47 -6.86
C ARG A 289 1.88 -3.48 -6.52
N ARG A 290 2.77 -3.34 -7.52
CA ARG A 290 4.20 -3.15 -7.25
C ARG A 290 4.46 -1.88 -6.44
N VAL A 291 3.71 -0.81 -6.70
CA VAL A 291 3.77 0.45 -5.95
C VAL A 291 3.10 0.29 -4.59
N PHE A 292 1.83 -0.07 -4.55
CA PHE A 292 0.97 0.00 -3.36
C PHE A 292 0.72 -1.33 -2.64
N GLY A 293 1.43 -2.40 -2.99
CA GLY A 293 1.24 -3.71 -2.40
C GLY A 293 -0.02 -4.44 -2.89
N ASP A 294 -0.25 -5.61 -2.32
CA ASP A 294 -1.23 -6.59 -2.82
C ASP A 294 -2.69 -6.21 -2.60
N ASP A 295 -2.98 -5.25 -1.73
CA ASP A 295 -4.34 -4.77 -1.51
C ASP A 295 -4.83 -3.86 -2.65
N PHE A 296 -3.93 -3.30 -3.46
CA PHE A 296 -4.33 -2.51 -4.63
C PHE A 296 -5.03 -3.42 -5.66
N GLY A 297 -6.29 -3.13 -5.96
CA GLY A 297 -7.08 -3.92 -6.90
C GLY A 297 -7.46 -5.32 -6.39
N LYS A 298 -7.38 -5.60 -5.09
CA LYS A 298 -7.79 -6.90 -4.50
C LYS A 298 -9.19 -7.33 -4.95
N ASN A 299 -10.17 -6.42 -4.87
CA ASN A 299 -11.54 -6.65 -5.33
C ASN A 299 -11.62 -7.06 -6.81
N GLU A 300 -10.75 -6.54 -7.67
CA GLU A 300 -10.71 -6.88 -9.10
C GLU A 300 -10.20 -8.31 -9.29
N GLY A 301 -9.25 -8.75 -8.47
CA GLY A 301 -8.76 -10.12 -8.45
C GLY A 301 -9.82 -11.12 -8.02
N GLU A 302 -10.54 -10.81 -6.95
CA GLU A 302 -11.65 -11.64 -6.44
C GLU A 302 -12.79 -11.74 -7.47
N GLN A 303 -13.15 -10.64 -8.12
CA GLN A 303 -14.17 -10.64 -9.19
C GLN A 303 -13.72 -11.47 -10.41
N GLN A 304 -12.45 -11.41 -10.78
CA GLN A 304 -11.94 -12.23 -11.88
C GLN A 304 -11.85 -13.71 -11.53
N ALA A 305 -11.54 -14.05 -10.27
CA ALA A 305 -11.55 -15.43 -9.80
C ALA A 305 -12.97 -16.05 -9.82
N LYS A 306 -14.01 -15.27 -9.49
CA LYS A 306 -15.42 -15.71 -9.56
C LYS A 306 -15.96 -15.84 -10.99
N SER A 307 -15.38 -15.12 -11.95
CA SER A 307 -15.86 -15.12 -13.35
C SER A 307 -15.13 -16.12 -14.26
N VAL A 308 -14.25 -16.98 -13.72
CA VAL A 308 -13.47 -17.93 -14.53
C VAL A 308 -14.38 -18.84 -15.36
N THR A 309 -15.44 -19.41 -14.77
CA THR A 309 -16.40 -20.25 -15.49
C THR A 309 -17.11 -19.48 -16.60
N ALA A 310 -17.62 -18.27 -16.32
CA ALA A 310 -18.27 -17.44 -17.34
C ALA A 310 -17.33 -17.13 -18.51
N LYS A 311 -16.07 -16.79 -18.23
CA LYS A 311 -15.04 -16.55 -19.26
C LYS A 311 -14.72 -17.79 -20.07
N ALA A 312 -14.79 -18.99 -19.48
CA ALA A 312 -14.60 -20.25 -20.18
C ALA A 312 -15.75 -20.53 -21.15
N VAL A 313 -16.99 -20.31 -20.72
CA VAL A 313 -18.18 -20.41 -21.58
C VAL A 313 -18.08 -19.44 -22.76
N ASP A 314 -17.74 -18.17 -22.50
CA ASP A 314 -17.60 -17.18 -23.58
C ASP A 314 -16.46 -17.54 -24.54
N HIS A 315 -15.31 -18.00 -24.01
CA HIS A 315 -14.19 -18.46 -24.83
C HIS A 315 -14.57 -19.63 -25.75
N LEU A 316 -15.34 -20.61 -25.23
CA LEU A 316 -15.85 -21.73 -26.02
C LEU A 316 -16.82 -21.27 -27.11
N ARG A 317 -17.76 -20.36 -26.80
CA ARG A 317 -18.70 -19.80 -27.78
C ARG A 317 -18.00 -19.12 -28.95
N GLU A 318 -16.92 -18.40 -28.69
CA GLU A 318 -16.16 -17.68 -29.72
C GLU A 318 -15.31 -18.62 -30.59
N ASN A 319 -14.77 -19.70 -30.00
CA ASN A 319 -13.72 -20.50 -30.65
C ASN A 319 -14.16 -21.93 -31.05
N VAL A 320 -15.34 -22.37 -30.65
CA VAL A 320 -15.86 -23.72 -30.93
C VAL A 320 -17.20 -23.61 -31.67
N ARG A 321 -17.20 -23.88 -32.98
CA ARG A 321 -18.38 -23.79 -33.88
C ARG A 321 -19.57 -24.70 -33.51
N ALA A 322 -19.40 -25.61 -32.55
CA ALA A 322 -20.36 -26.65 -32.19
C ALA A 322 -20.76 -26.61 -30.70
N VAL A 323 -20.77 -25.43 -30.06
CA VAL A 323 -21.46 -25.27 -28.78
C VAL A 323 -22.95 -25.09 -29.10
N PRO A 324 -23.83 -26.07 -28.84
CA PRO A 324 -25.25 -25.91 -29.12
C PRO A 324 -25.78 -24.77 -28.25
N ALA A 325 -26.70 -23.97 -28.79
CA ALA A 325 -27.33 -22.82 -28.12
C ALA A 325 -28.16 -23.18 -26.86
N THR A 326 -27.99 -24.37 -26.29
CA THR A 326 -28.74 -24.91 -25.14
C THR A 326 -28.09 -24.67 -23.77
N GLU A 327 -26.92 -24.03 -23.67
CA GLU A 327 -26.32 -23.67 -22.37
C GLU A 327 -26.84 -22.34 -21.79
N LEU A 328 -28.15 -22.12 -21.84
CA LEU A 328 -28.81 -21.19 -20.91
C LEU A 328 -28.98 -21.82 -19.51
N GLY A 329 -28.55 -23.08 -19.31
CA GLY A 329 -28.67 -23.82 -18.06
C GLY A 329 -27.51 -24.79 -17.76
N PHE A 330 -26.27 -24.48 -18.19
CA PHE A 330 -25.11 -25.25 -17.71
C PHE A 330 -24.99 -25.08 -16.19
N VAL A 331 -25.18 -26.18 -15.46
CA VAL A 331 -24.99 -26.26 -14.01
C VAL A 331 -23.68 -27.00 -13.77
N GLY A 332 -22.59 -26.26 -13.62
CA GLY A 332 -21.26 -26.80 -13.41
C GLY A 332 -20.21 -25.69 -13.30
N ASP A 333 -18.96 -26.07 -13.14
CA ASP A 333 -17.83 -25.13 -13.09
C ASP A 333 -16.87 -25.30 -14.28
N VAL A 334 -15.80 -24.50 -14.29
CA VAL A 334 -14.78 -24.56 -15.35
C VAL A 334 -14.10 -25.92 -15.46
N VAL A 335 -14.01 -26.71 -14.38
CA VAL A 335 -13.42 -28.06 -14.43
C VAL A 335 -14.31 -28.99 -15.23
N ASP A 336 -15.62 -28.90 -15.03
CA ASP A 336 -16.60 -29.69 -15.80
C ASP A 336 -16.55 -29.34 -17.30
N LEU A 337 -16.39 -28.06 -17.64
CA LEU A 337 -16.18 -27.63 -19.04
C LEU A 337 -14.88 -28.20 -19.64
N VAL A 338 -13.78 -28.22 -18.88
CA VAL A 338 -12.52 -28.82 -19.36
C VAL A 338 -12.65 -30.32 -19.54
N LYS A 339 -13.39 -31.02 -18.66
CA LYS A 339 -13.66 -32.46 -18.82
C LYS A 339 -14.43 -32.75 -20.11
N GLN A 340 -15.34 -31.86 -20.50
CA GLN A 340 -16.19 -32.03 -21.70
C GLN A 340 -15.49 -31.63 -22.99
N TYR A 341 -14.76 -30.51 -23.00
CA TYR A 341 -14.20 -29.89 -24.20
C TYR A 341 -12.67 -29.93 -24.28
N GLY A 342 -12.01 -30.51 -23.27
CA GLY A 342 -10.56 -30.53 -23.12
C GLY A 342 -9.97 -29.16 -22.80
N SER A 343 -8.66 -29.02 -23.01
CA SER A 343 -7.91 -27.78 -22.75
C SER A 343 -8.40 -26.56 -23.54
N ARG A 344 -9.24 -26.75 -24.58
CA ARG A 344 -9.89 -25.68 -25.33
C ARG A 344 -10.90 -24.87 -24.50
N ALA A 345 -11.37 -25.40 -23.37
CA ALA A 345 -12.22 -24.67 -22.44
C ALA A 345 -11.45 -23.68 -21.56
N ILE A 346 -10.11 -23.76 -21.52
CA ILE A 346 -9.28 -22.90 -20.66
C ILE A 346 -9.19 -21.51 -21.31
N PRO A 347 -9.68 -20.43 -20.65
CA PRO A 347 -9.62 -19.09 -21.23
C PRO A 347 -8.18 -18.61 -21.35
N SER A 348 -7.79 -18.10 -22.52
CA SER A 348 -6.48 -17.45 -22.71
C SER A 348 -6.25 -16.25 -21.78
N THR A 349 -7.32 -15.63 -21.27
CA THR A 349 -7.25 -14.51 -20.33
C THR A 349 -6.78 -14.91 -18.92
N LEU A 350 -6.72 -16.21 -18.60
CA LEU A 350 -6.34 -16.70 -17.27
C LEU A 350 -4.87 -16.39 -16.94
N SER A 351 -3.99 -16.28 -17.94
CA SER A 351 -2.60 -15.86 -17.76
C SER A 351 -2.41 -14.35 -17.65
N ASN A 352 -3.49 -13.56 -17.64
CA ASN A 352 -3.47 -12.09 -17.56
C ASN A 352 -4.37 -11.57 -16.42
N LEU A 353 -4.26 -12.16 -15.22
CA LEU A 353 -5.04 -11.74 -14.05
C LEU A 353 -4.38 -10.56 -13.31
N PRO A 354 -5.15 -9.65 -12.68
CA PRO A 354 -4.63 -8.41 -12.11
C PRO A 354 -3.77 -8.61 -10.85
N TYR A 355 -3.87 -9.76 -10.19
CA TYR A 355 -3.09 -10.12 -8.99
C TYR A 355 -1.83 -10.94 -9.30
N LEU A 356 -1.55 -11.22 -10.58
CA LEU A 356 -0.29 -11.86 -10.96
C LEU A 356 0.86 -10.88 -10.74
N SER A 357 1.88 -11.25 -10.00
CA SER A 357 3.09 -10.45 -9.87
C SER A 357 3.78 -10.28 -11.22
N GLN A 358 4.16 -9.06 -11.58
CA GLN A 358 5.01 -8.81 -12.75
C GLN A 358 6.47 -9.12 -12.44
N PRO A 359 7.22 -9.71 -13.38
CA PRO A 359 8.66 -9.91 -13.23
C PRO A 359 9.37 -8.61 -12.87
N THR A 360 10.17 -8.61 -11.81
CA THR A 360 10.95 -7.45 -11.38
C THR A 360 12.37 -7.44 -11.93
N TRP A 361 12.79 -8.56 -12.53
CA TRP A 361 14.11 -8.74 -13.11
C TRP A 361 14.24 -8.01 -14.45
N ARG A 362 15.42 -7.49 -14.75
CA ARG A 362 15.72 -6.99 -16.10
C ARG A 362 15.60 -8.15 -17.06
N SER A 363 14.88 -7.98 -18.17
CA SER A 363 14.75 -9.00 -19.21
C SER A 363 15.57 -8.61 -20.42
N VAL A 364 16.21 -9.58 -21.06
CA VAL A 364 16.60 -9.45 -22.46
C VAL A 364 15.31 -9.48 -23.31
N GLY A 365 15.21 -8.61 -24.32
CA GLY A 365 14.00 -8.47 -25.13
C GLY A 365 13.60 -9.75 -25.87
N ASN A 366 14.57 -10.63 -26.14
CA ASN A 366 14.37 -11.97 -26.69
C ASN A 366 14.85 -13.02 -25.68
N GLN A 367 14.15 -14.17 -25.60
CA GLN A 367 14.62 -15.31 -24.81
C GLN A 367 15.94 -15.83 -25.40
N LEU A 368 16.96 -16.06 -24.57
CA LEU A 368 18.23 -16.64 -25.02
C LEU A 368 18.09 -18.12 -25.42
N PHE A 369 17.14 -18.81 -24.80
CA PHE A 369 16.79 -20.20 -25.08
C PHE A 369 15.35 -20.48 -24.61
N SER A 370 14.72 -21.50 -25.19
CA SER A 370 13.37 -21.92 -24.82
C SER A 370 13.39 -22.89 -23.63
N VAL A 371 12.44 -22.70 -22.71
CA VAL A 371 12.24 -23.54 -21.53
C VAL A 371 10.83 -24.09 -21.52
N HIS A 372 10.70 -25.39 -21.25
CA HIS A 372 9.42 -26.06 -21.07
C HIS A 372 9.32 -26.71 -19.70
N LEU A 373 8.09 -26.93 -19.26
CA LEU A 373 7.78 -27.59 -18.00
C LEU A 373 7.42 -29.05 -18.25
N ILE A 374 8.05 -29.94 -17.48
CA ILE A 374 7.61 -31.33 -17.32
C ILE A 374 6.93 -31.43 -15.96
N ALA A 375 5.74 -32.01 -15.92
CA ALA A 375 5.00 -32.25 -14.69
C ALA A 375 4.85 -33.76 -14.44
N THR A 376 5.15 -34.21 -13.23
CA THR A 376 4.93 -35.59 -12.78
C THR A 376 4.07 -35.61 -11.53
N LEU A 377 3.09 -36.53 -11.50
CA LEU A 377 2.15 -36.70 -10.39
C LEU A 377 2.67 -37.73 -9.40
N HIS A 378 2.48 -37.50 -8.11
CA HIS A 378 2.97 -38.35 -7.03
C HIS A 378 1.93 -38.48 -5.91
N ARG A 379 1.94 -39.62 -5.20
CA ARG A 379 1.08 -39.84 -4.01
C ARG A 379 1.53 -39.03 -2.79
N SER A 380 2.82 -38.73 -2.71
CA SER A 380 3.42 -37.95 -1.65
C SER A 380 4.69 -37.28 -2.17
N ARG A 381 5.12 -36.21 -1.49
CA ARG A 381 6.28 -35.43 -1.90
C ARG A 381 7.55 -36.28 -1.80
N GLY A 382 8.30 -36.36 -2.89
CA GLY A 382 9.48 -37.23 -2.99
C GLY A 382 9.17 -38.71 -3.20
N GLY A 383 7.90 -39.11 -3.26
CA GLY A 383 7.50 -40.48 -3.58
C GLY A 383 7.68 -40.85 -5.04
N ALA A 384 7.38 -42.11 -5.39
CA ALA A 384 7.44 -42.59 -6.77
C ALA A 384 6.46 -41.84 -7.69
N THR A 385 6.86 -41.65 -8.96
CA THR A 385 6.01 -41.06 -9.99
C THR A 385 4.86 -42.00 -10.32
N VAL A 386 3.63 -41.46 -10.28
CA VAL A 386 2.41 -42.13 -10.73
C VAL A 386 2.30 -42.06 -12.24
N CYS A 387 2.38 -40.85 -12.80
CA CYS A 387 2.36 -40.59 -14.24
C CYS A 387 2.97 -39.22 -14.57
N THR A 388 3.25 -39.00 -15.85
CA THR A 388 3.50 -37.66 -16.40
C THR A 388 2.17 -36.97 -16.71
N VAL A 389 2.10 -35.67 -16.46
CA VAL A 389 0.92 -34.83 -16.68
C VAL A 389 1.23 -33.85 -17.81
N SER A 390 0.27 -33.68 -18.73
CA SER A 390 0.31 -32.68 -19.78
C SER A 390 -0.44 -31.41 -19.36
N SER A 391 -0.10 -30.27 -19.96
CA SER A 391 -0.76 -29.00 -19.68
C SER A 391 -2.24 -29.08 -20.07
N GLY A 392 -3.12 -28.79 -19.10
CA GLY A 392 -4.58 -28.87 -19.25
C GLY A 392 -5.19 -30.21 -18.87
N ASP A 393 -4.39 -31.20 -18.45
CA ASP A 393 -4.91 -32.47 -17.94
C ASP A 393 -5.67 -32.27 -16.62
N VAL A 394 -6.70 -33.09 -16.45
CA VAL A 394 -7.49 -33.18 -15.22
C VAL A 394 -6.81 -34.16 -14.26
N VAL A 395 -6.56 -33.71 -13.03
CA VAL A 395 -5.87 -34.47 -12.00
C VAL A 395 -6.64 -34.43 -10.68
N PRO A 396 -6.64 -35.53 -9.89
CA PRO A 396 -7.40 -35.57 -8.65
C PRO A 396 -6.71 -34.77 -7.53
N LYS A 397 -7.52 -34.24 -6.61
CA LYS A 397 -7.04 -33.61 -5.38
C LYS A 397 -6.20 -34.53 -4.49
N LYS A 398 -5.53 -33.88 -3.53
CA LYS A 398 -4.76 -34.50 -2.42
C LYS A 398 -3.55 -35.32 -2.86
N LEU A 399 -3.07 -35.03 -4.07
CA LEU A 399 -1.80 -35.54 -4.59
C LEU A 399 -0.77 -34.41 -4.67
N GLU A 400 0.46 -34.78 -4.99
CA GLU A 400 1.57 -33.86 -5.16
C GLU A 400 1.99 -33.82 -6.63
N LEU A 401 2.20 -32.63 -7.16
CA LEU A 401 2.67 -32.42 -8.53
C LEU A 401 4.07 -31.81 -8.50
N LYS A 402 5.00 -32.43 -9.21
CA LYS A 402 6.37 -31.93 -9.37
C LYS A 402 6.53 -31.34 -10.76
N PHE A 403 6.78 -30.04 -10.83
CA PHE A 403 7.21 -29.35 -12.03
C PHE A 403 8.73 -29.33 -12.11
N THR A 404 9.26 -29.55 -13.31
CA THR A 404 10.69 -29.49 -13.63
C THR A 404 10.89 -28.63 -14.86
N ALA A 405 11.70 -27.58 -14.75
CA ALA A 405 12.05 -26.74 -15.89
C ALA A 405 13.19 -27.37 -16.70
N ARG A 406 12.97 -27.56 -18.01
CA ARG A 406 13.93 -28.16 -18.95
C ARG A 406 14.15 -27.27 -20.16
N LEU A 407 15.33 -27.39 -20.76
CA LEU A 407 15.59 -26.80 -22.07
C LEU A 407 14.70 -27.49 -23.13
N ALA A 408 14.46 -26.83 -24.26
CA ALA A 408 13.72 -27.43 -25.38
C ALA A 408 14.33 -28.73 -25.91
N THR A 409 15.62 -28.96 -25.68
CA THR A 409 16.31 -30.23 -25.99
C THR A 409 16.02 -31.37 -25.00
N GLY A 410 15.25 -31.12 -23.93
CA GLY A 410 15.00 -32.05 -22.83
C GLY A 410 16.10 -32.08 -21.76
N MET A 411 17.23 -31.43 -22.01
CA MET A 411 18.35 -31.36 -21.05
C MET A 411 17.99 -30.54 -19.79
N PRO A 412 18.57 -30.90 -18.63
CA PRO A 412 18.40 -30.12 -17.40
C PRO A 412 18.99 -28.71 -17.57
N LEU A 413 18.39 -27.72 -16.90
CA LEU A 413 18.96 -26.39 -16.79
C LEU A 413 20.28 -26.44 -15.98
N ASN A 414 21.28 -25.66 -16.39
CA ASN A 414 22.50 -25.52 -15.58
C ASN A 414 22.19 -24.72 -14.31
N THR A 415 21.94 -25.42 -13.21
CA THR A 415 21.59 -24.80 -11.92
C THR A 415 22.77 -24.12 -11.23
N GLN A 416 24.00 -24.20 -11.77
CA GLN A 416 25.12 -23.39 -11.30
C GLN A 416 24.98 -21.95 -11.79
N ASP A 417 24.72 -21.77 -13.09
CA ASP A 417 24.61 -20.46 -13.73
C ASP A 417 23.23 -19.82 -13.59
N TYR A 418 22.19 -20.63 -13.47
CA TYR A 418 20.80 -20.19 -13.49
C TYR A 418 20.06 -20.61 -12.22
N ARG A 419 19.09 -19.79 -11.82
CA ARG A 419 18.04 -20.18 -10.86
C ARG A 419 16.68 -20.06 -11.53
N VAL A 420 15.72 -20.86 -11.07
CA VAL A 420 14.34 -20.83 -11.55
C VAL A 420 13.44 -20.25 -10.47
N GLU A 421 12.74 -19.18 -10.83
CA GLU A 421 11.67 -18.57 -10.03
C GLU A 421 10.33 -18.99 -10.65
N TRP A 422 9.38 -19.38 -9.82
CA TRP A 422 8.10 -19.93 -10.25
C TRP A 422 6.99 -18.94 -9.96
N ARG A 423 6.07 -18.77 -10.89
CA ARG A 423 4.77 -18.15 -10.59
C ARG A 423 3.73 -19.24 -10.58
N VAL A 424 3.21 -19.53 -9.39
CA VAL A 424 2.15 -20.52 -9.18
C VAL A 424 0.86 -19.77 -8.92
N THR A 425 -0.12 -20.01 -9.77
CA THR A 425 -1.37 -19.27 -9.79
C THR A 425 -2.55 -20.17 -9.47
N ASN A 426 -3.15 -19.91 -8.31
CA ASN A 426 -4.42 -20.52 -7.94
C ASN A 426 -5.57 -19.59 -8.37
N THR A 427 -6.62 -20.17 -8.94
CA THR A 427 -7.80 -19.46 -9.43
C THR A 427 -9.08 -20.19 -9.02
N GLY A 428 -10.24 -19.64 -9.36
CA GLY A 428 -11.53 -20.26 -9.07
C GLY A 428 -12.05 -19.99 -7.66
N GLU A 429 -13.28 -20.42 -7.44
CA GLU A 429 -14.05 -20.07 -6.23
C GLU A 429 -13.54 -20.78 -4.98
N GLU A 430 -13.09 -22.04 -5.07
CA GLU A 430 -12.60 -22.78 -3.91
C GLU A 430 -11.32 -22.15 -3.34
N ALA A 431 -10.35 -21.82 -4.20
CA ALA A 431 -9.15 -21.12 -3.79
C ALA A 431 -9.47 -19.75 -3.19
N LEU A 432 -10.43 -19.01 -3.77
CA LEU A 432 -10.89 -17.74 -3.23
C LEU A 432 -11.53 -17.89 -1.84
N ALA A 433 -12.44 -18.86 -1.66
CA ALA A 433 -13.13 -19.12 -0.40
C ALA A 433 -12.16 -19.49 0.74
N LYS A 434 -11.00 -20.06 0.41
CA LYS A 434 -9.93 -20.38 1.36
C LYS A 434 -8.90 -19.25 1.53
N GLY A 435 -9.03 -18.13 0.82
CA GLY A 435 -8.04 -17.05 0.82
C GLY A 435 -6.71 -17.44 0.18
N GLN A 436 -6.73 -18.41 -0.74
CA GLN A 436 -5.57 -19.06 -1.34
C GLN A 436 -5.41 -18.75 -2.84
N LEU A 437 -5.91 -17.59 -3.28
CA LEU A 437 -5.51 -17.05 -4.58
C LEU A 437 -4.01 -16.73 -4.53
N ARG A 438 -3.25 -17.31 -5.45
CA ARG A 438 -1.80 -17.14 -5.57
C ARG A 438 -1.47 -16.54 -6.93
N GLY A 439 -0.33 -15.87 -7.01
CA GLY A 439 0.19 -15.29 -8.26
C GLY A 439 1.55 -14.61 -8.08
N SER A 440 2.19 -14.80 -6.93
CA SER A 440 3.49 -14.24 -6.57
C SER A 440 4.61 -15.21 -6.95
N PHE A 441 5.83 -14.69 -7.07
CA PHE A 441 6.99 -15.52 -7.34
C PHE A 441 7.43 -16.31 -6.11
N ILE A 442 7.80 -17.56 -6.32
CA ILE A 442 8.34 -18.48 -5.32
C ILE A 442 9.57 -19.20 -5.87
N GLY A 443 10.58 -19.37 -5.03
CA GLY A 443 11.80 -20.09 -5.39
C GLY A 443 11.55 -21.58 -5.65
N SER A 444 12.48 -22.20 -6.35
CA SER A 444 12.52 -23.66 -6.54
C SER A 444 12.71 -24.39 -5.20
N ASN A 445 12.16 -25.59 -5.05
CA ASN A 445 12.44 -26.44 -3.87
C ASN A 445 13.87 -26.96 -3.89
N SER A 446 14.34 -27.34 -5.07
CA SER A 446 15.69 -27.85 -5.30
C SER A 446 16.02 -27.74 -6.78
N GLY A 447 17.19 -27.18 -7.11
CA GLY A 447 17.59 -27.02 -8.52
C GLY A 447 16.56 -26.21 -9.32
N GLY A 448 16.04 -26.82 -10.40
CA GLY A 448 15.00 -26.25 -11.26
C GLY A 448 13.63 -26.93 -11.08
N ASP A 449 13.33 -27.39 -9.86
CA ASP A 449 12.11 -28.15 -9.55
C ASP A 449 11.19 -27.40 -8.57
N ARG A 450 9.87 -27.60 -8.71
CA ARG A 450 8.85 -27.09 -7.80
C ARG A 450 7.76 -28.14 -7.52
N TRP A 451 7.49 -28.37 -6.25
CA TRP A 451 6.43 -29.21 -5.74
C TRP A 451 5.21 -28.39 -5.31
N GLU A 452 4.03 -28.78 -5.77
CA GLU A 452 2.75 -28.17 -5.38
C GLU A 452 1.75 -29.25 -4.96
N SER A 453 0.99 -28.95 -3.91
CA SER A 453 -0.07 -29.82 -3.39
C SER A 453 -1.39 -29.48 -4.08
N LEU A 454 -2.11 -30.51 -4.56
CA LEU A 454 -3.34 -30.33 -5.34
C LEU A 454 -4.56 -30.21 -4.41
N GLU A 455 -4.81 -29.02 -3.87
CA GLU A 455 -5.83 -28.83 -2.82
C GLU A 455 -7.18 -28.28 -3.32
N TYR A 456 -7.15 -27.31 -4.23
CA TYR A 456 -8.32 -26.53 -4.60
C TYR A 456 -8.84 -26.95 -5.97
N ARG A 457 -10.15 -27.22 -6.10
CA ARG A 457 -10.77 -27.52 -7.39
C ARG A 457 -10.72 -26.26 -8.25
N GLY A 458 -10.35 -26.42 -9.51
CA GLY A 458 -10.28 -25.31 -10.45
C GLY A 458 -9.21 -25.48 -11.51
N VAL A 459 -9.08 -24.47 -12.37
CA VAL A 459 -8.00 -24.39 -13.37
C VAL A 459 -6.90 -23.49 -12.83
N HIS A 460 -5.74 -24.05 -12.59
CA HIS A 460 -4.56 -23.34 -12.10
C HIS A 460 -3.48 -23.34 -13.16
N PHE A 461 -2.44 -22.54 -12.96
CA PHE A 461 -1.28 -22.64 -13.84
C PHE A 461 0.03 -22.29 -13.14
N VAL A 462 1.10 -22.80 -13.74
CA VAL A 462 2.47 -22.61 -13.28
C VAL A 462 3.35 -22.13 -14.43
N GLU A 463 4.22 -21.19 -14.12
CA GLU A 463 5.22 -20.67 -15.06
C GLU A 463 6.59 -20.67 -14.40
N ALA A 464 7.63 -20.95 -15.19
CA ALA A 464 9.02 -20.81 -14.79
C ALA A 464 9.67 -19.59 -15.43
N PHE A 465 10.43 -18.86 -14.64
CA PHE A 465 11.25 -17.71 -15.03
C PHE A 465 12.71 -18.05 -14.73
N VAL A 466 13.54 -18.10 -15.77
CA VAL A 466 14.95 -18.48 -15.64
C VAL A 466 15.80 -17.23 -15.50
N ILE A 467 16.44 -17.10 -14.33
CA ILE A 467 17.23 -15.94 -13.94
C ILE A 467 18.71 -16.34 -13.93
N ARG A 468 19.52 -15.61 -14.70
CA ARG A 468 20.97 -15.77 -14.69
C ARG A 468 21.54 -15.22 -13.40
N LYS A 469 22.30 -16.02 -12.64
CA LYS A 469 22.73 -15.64 -11.28
C LYS A 469 23.73 -14.50 -11.27
N ARG A 470 24.66 -14.46 -12.24
CA ARG A 470 25.77 -13.50 -12.27
C ARG A 470 25.34 -12.03 -12.32
N ASP A 471 24.19 -11.74 -12.93
CA ASP A 471 23.69 -10.37 -13.16
C ASP A 471 22.19 -10.19 -12.87
N GLY A 472 21.49 -11.26 -12.47
CA GLY A 472 20.07 -11.20 -12.11
C GLY A 472 19.13 -10.94 -13.28
N ILE A 473 19.57 -11.18 -14.52
CA ILE A 473 18.76 -10.96 -15.73
C ILE A 473 17.87 -12.18 -15.98
N GLN A 474 16.59 -11.94 -16.28
CA GLN A 474 15.69 -12.94 -16.81
C GLN A 474 16.07 -13.25 -18.26
N VAL A 475 16.44 -14.49 -18.53
CA VAL A 475 16.93 -14.94 -19.84
C VAL A 475 15.95 -15.84 -20.60
N SER A 476 14.98 -16.41 -19.90
CA SER A 476 13.94 -17.27 -20.49
C SER A 476 12.70 -17.34 -19.59
N ARG A 477 11.55 -17.71 -20.16
CA ARG A 477 10.28 -17.94 -19.46
C ARG A 477 9.50 -19.04 -20.18
N SER A 478 8.90 -19.96 -19.42
CA SER A 478 8.02 -20.98 -19.99
C SER A 478 6.65 -20.40 -20.36
N ASP A 479 5.95 -21.08 -21.27
CA ASP A 479 4.50 -20.90 -21.39
C ASP A 479 3.80 -21.32 -20.08
N PRO A 480 2.59 -20.79 -19.81
CA PRO A 480 1.76 -21.27 -18.71
C PRO A 480 1.46 -22.76 -18.86
N PHE A 481 1.80 -23.54 -17.84
CA PHE A 481 1.39 -24.94 -17.72
C PHE A 481 0.12 -25.00 -16.88
N TYR A 482 -1.01 -25.33 -17.51
CA TYR A 482 -2.30 -25.40 -16.84
C TYR A 482 -2.48 -26.75 -16.13
N VAL A 483 -3.09 -26.72 -14.95
CA VAL A 483 -3.43 -27.91 -14.17
C VAL A 483 -4.89 -27.78 -13.77
N VAL A 484 -5.70 -28.79 -14.12
CA VAL A 484 -7.12 -28.80 -13.78
C VAL A 484 -7.32 -29.77 -12.64
N ILE A 485 -7.65 -29.26 -11.46
CA ILE A 485 -7.81 -30.07 -10.25
C ILE A 485 -9.29 -30.37 -10.06
N GLU A 486 -9.63 -31.65 -9.87
CA GLU A 486 -10.99 -32.11 -9.57
C GLU A 486 -11.24 -32.58 -8.13
#